data_AF-A0A2K3KJE2-F1
#
_entry.id   AF-A0A2K3KJE2-F1
#
_cell.length_a   1.000
_cell.length_b   1.000
_cell.length_c   1.000
_cell.angle_alpha   90.00
_cell.angle_beta   90.00
_cell.angle_gamma   90.00
#
_symmetry.space_group_name_H-M   'P 1'
#
loop_
_entity.id
_entity.type
_entity.pdbx_description
1 polymer ?
#
loop_
_entity_poly.entity_id
_entity_poly.type
_entity_poly.pdbx_seq_one_letter_code
_entity_poly.pdbx_strand_id
1 'polypeptide(L)'
;MSAYRWKSFDVNEDRPSKPRRYGVTEMRSPHYTLFNHNVLQDIFESMGDCVDGLKFCGGSDSLMSKAFIKQVIDTAHQHDVYVSTGDWAEHMIHHKGPSGFKDYVEVCS
;
A
#
# COMPACT_ATOMS: atom_id res chain seq x y z
N MET A 1 -16.43 -9.28 -7.28
CA MET A 1 -15.99 -10.53 -7.96
C MET A 1 -14.49 -10.56 -7.74
N SER A 2 -14.01 -11.37 -6.80
CA SER A 2 -12.59 -11.37 -6.39
C SER A 2 -11.67 -11.49 -7.60
N ALA A 3 -10.83 -10.47 -7.80
CA ALA A 3 -9.93 -10.34 -8.94
C ALA A 3 -8.89 -11.46 -9.03
N TYR A 4 -8.77 -12.32 -8.02
CA TYR A 4 -7.69 -13.31 -7.89
C TYR A 4 -8.18 -14.73 -7.59
N ARG A 5 -9.44 -15.07 -7.91
CA ARG A 5 -10.06 -16.39 -7.63
C ARG A 5 -9.24 -17.62 -8.11
N TRP A 6 -8.30 -17.45 -9.03
CA TRP A 6 -7.44 -18.53 -9.56
C TRP A 6 -6.14 -18.77 -8.78
N LYS A 7 -5.71 -17.85 -7.90
CA LYS A 7 -4.51 -18.04 -7.09
C LYS A 7 -4.90 -18.58 -5.71
N SER A 8 -4.73 -19.88 -5.50
CA SER A 8 -4.70 -20.45 -4.15
C SER A 8 -3.37 -20.08 -3.52
N PHE A 9 -3.39 -19.28 -2.45
CA PHE A 9 -2.20 -19.04 -1.65
C PHE A 9 -2.08 -20.20 -0.67
N ASP A 10 -0.99 -20.96 -0.75
CA ASP A 10 -0.72 -22.02 0.21
C ASP A 10 -0.54 -21.39 1.59
N VAL A 11 -1.32 -21.82 2.57
CA VAL A 11 -1.22 -21.31 3.94
C VAL A 11 0.04 -21.93 4.52
N ASN A 12 1.15 -21.21 4.38
CA ASN A 12 2.42 -21.64 4.95
C ASN A 12 2.30 -21.57 6.49
N GLU A 13 2.18 -22.73 7.14
CA GLU A 13 2.02 -22.85 8.60
C GLU A 13 3.19 -22.24 9.39
N ASP A 14 4.39 -22.14 8.79
CA ASP A 14 5.57 -21.52 9.42
C ASP A 14 5.55 -19.97 9.34
N ARG A 15 4.59 -19.37 8.62
CA ARG A 15 4.52 -17.92 8.49
C ARG A 15 3.91 -17.32 9.76
N PRO A 16 4.60 -16.36 10.43
CA PRO A 16 4.05 -15.70 11.61
C PRO A 16 2.73 -14.99 11.30
N SER A 17 1.86 -14.82 12.29
CA SER A 17 0.68 -13.98 12.14
C SER A 17 1.06 -12.50 12.00
N LYS A 18 0.14 -11.67 11.51
CA LYS A 18 0.31 -10.22 11.55
C LYS A 18 0.25 -9.68 12.99
N PRO A 19 0.92 -8.55 13.28
CA PRO A 19 1.86 -7.81 12.44
C PRO A 19 3.21 -8.53 12.32
N ARG A 20 3.70 -8.71 11.09
CA ARG A 20 4.92 -9.47 10.82
C ARG A 20 6.16 -8.59 10.92
N ARG A 21 7.24 -9.16 11.47
CA ARG A 21 8.57 -8.52 11.52
C ARG A 21 9.55 -9.03 10.47
N TYR A 22 9.29 -10.18 9.88
CA TYR A 22 10.10 -10.81 8.83
C TYR A 22 9.17 -11.57 7.87
N GLY A 23 9.65 -11.86 6.65
CA GLY A 23 8.82 -12.50 5.62
C GLY A 23 7.63 -11.64 5.19
N VAL A 24 7.79 -10.31 5.26
CA VAL A 24 6.73 -9.36 4.90
C VAL A 24 6.47 -9.40 3.40
N THR A 25 5.20 -9.36 3.01
CA THR A 25 4.78 -9.26 1.62
C THR A 25 4.20 -7.88 1.37
N GLU A 26 4.88 -7.07 0.57
CA GLU A 26 4.40 -5.77 0.14
C GLU A 26 3.81 -5.88 -1.27
N MET A 27 2.53 -5.53 -1.42
CA MET A 27 1.91 -5.42 -2.74
C MET A 27 2.04 -4.00 -3.27
N ARG A 28 2.18 -3.87 -4.58
CA ARG A 28 2.15 -2.56 -5.24
C ARG A 28 0.73 -2.07 -5.35
N SER A 29 0.53 -0.79 -5.08
CA SER A 29 -0.72 -0.13 -5.41
C SER A 29 -0.96 -0.25 -6.91
N PRO A 30 -2.23 -0.28 -7.33
CA PRO A 30 -2.58 -0.20 -8.73
C PRO A 30 -1.93 1.02 -9.37
N HIS A 31 -1.16 0.77 -10.42
CA HIS A 31 -0.48 1.81 -11.17
C HIS A 31 -1.36 2.23 -12.34
N TYR A 32 -1.84 3.47 -12.34
CA TYR A 32 -2.53 4.08 -13.47
C TYR A 32 -3.82 3.38 -13.93
N THR A 33 -4.30 2.38 -13.19
CA THR A 33 -5.50 1.61 -13.52
C THR A 33 -6.66 2.09 -12.67
N LEU A 34 -7.87 2.07 -13.25
CA LEU A 34 -9.14 2.43 -12.60
C LEU A 34 -9.45 1.43 -11.48
N PHE A 35 -8.75 1.54 -10.37
CA PHE A 35 -9.09 0.82 -9.15
C PHE A 35 -10.16 1.61 -8.42
N ASN A 36 -11.36 1.03 -8.37
CA ASN A 36 -12.32 1.44 -7.36
C ASN A 36 -11.88 0.86 -6.00
N HIS A 37 -12.26 1.54 -4.93
CA HIS A 37 -12.02 1.11 -3.54
C HIS A 37 -12.43 -0.36 -3.30
N ASN A 38 -13.48 -0.84 -3.98
CA ASN A 38 -14.00 -2.19 -3.82
C ASN A 38 -13.00 -3.28 -4.24
N VAL A 39 -12.10 -3.03 -5.20
CA VAL A 39 -11.10 -4.03 -5.58
C VAL A 39 -10.03 -4.20 -4.49
N LEU A 40 -9.59 -3.11 -3.85
CA LEU A 40 -8.66 -3.20 -2.72
C LEU A 40 -9.30 -3.92 -1.53
N GLN A 41 -10.58 -3.63 -1.27
CA GLN A 41 -11.35 -4.33 -0.26
C GLN A 41 -11.45 -5.84 -0.57
N ASP A 42 -11.85 -6.21 -1.79
CA ASP A 42 -11.91 -7.62 -2.23
C ASP A 42 -10.54 -8.32 -2.06
N ILE A 43 -9.43 -7.63 -2.30
CA ILE A 43 -8.06 -8.16 -2.10
C ILE A 43 -7.78 -8.41 -0.63
N PHE A 44 -8.06 -7.44 0.25
CA PHE A 44 -7.77 -7.58 1.66
C PHE A 44 -8.69 -8.58 2.36
N GLU A 45 -9.95 -8.69 1.93
CA GLU A 45 -10.87 -9.70 2.44
C GLU A 45 -10.50 -11.13 1.99
N SER A 46 -9.91 -11.29 0.79
CA SER A 46 -9.56 -12.61 0.26
C SER A 46 -8.14 -13.07 0.54
N MET A 47 -7.17 -12.14 0.56
CA MET A 47 -5.74 -12.42 0.66
C MET A 47 -5.05 -11.54 1.71
N GLY A 48 -5.81 -10.81 2.53
CA GLY A 48 -5.25 -9.86 3.52
C GLY A 48 -4.24 -10.50 4.45
N ASP A 49 -4.47 -11.74 4.87
CA ASP A 49 -3.53 -12.48 5.72
C ASP A 49 -2.15 -12.65 5.09
N CYS A 50 -2.06 -12.67 3.76
CA CYS A 50 -0.80 -12.79 3.03
C CYS A 50 -0.15 -11.47 2.66
N VAL A 51 -0.85 -10.33 2.83
CA VAL A 51 -0.40 -9.00 2.43
C VAL A 51 -0.07 -8.18 3.67
N ASP A 52 1.17 -7.76 3.86
CA ASP A 52 1.59 -6.97 5.02
C ASP A 52 1.66 -5.47 4.71
N GLY A 53 1.94 -5.11 3.46
CA GLY A 53 2.12 -3.72 3.05
C GLY A 53 1.49 -3.38 1.70
N LEU A 54 1.11 -2.11 1.54
CA LEU A 54 0.63 -1.51 0.29
C LEU A 54 1.55 -0.34 -0.10
N LYS A 55 2.26 -0.47 -1.22
CA LYS A 55 3.18 0.58 -1.73
C LYS A 55 2.53 1.43 -2.81
N PHE A 56 2.27 2.72 -2.56
CA PHE A 56 2.00 3.69 -3.61
C PHE A 56 3.23 3.85 -4.49
N CYS A 57 3.12 3.40 -5.73
CA CYS A 57 4.29 3.33 -6.58
C CYS A 57 4.36 4.49 -7.58
N GLY A 58 5.58 4.97 -7.84
CA GLY A 58 5.87 5.94 -8.89
C GLY A 58 5.21 7.30 -8.72
N GLY A 59 4.85 7.69 -7.48
CA GLY A 59 4.14 8.93 -7.22
C GLY A 59 2.68 8.92 -7.67
N SER A 60 2.07 7.75 -7.87
CA SER A 60 0.67 7.63 -8.30
C SER A 60 -0.31 8.31 -7.33
N ASP A 61 0.03 8.36 -6.05
CA ASP A 61 -0.69 9.11 -5.01
C ASP A 61 -0.77 10.62 -5.33
N SER A 62 0.24 11.22 -5.95
CA SER A 62 0.23 12.64 -6.34
C SER A 62 -0.86 12.99 -7.38
N LEU A 63 -1.37 11.98 -8.11
CA LEU A 63 -2.42 12.13 -9.12
C LEU A 63 -3.82 11.90 -8.55
N MET A 64 -3.93 11.47 -7.28
CA MET A 64 -5.18 11.12 -6.62
C MET A 64 -5.67 12.25 -5.71
N SER A 65 -6.98 12.32 -5.48
CA SER A 65 -7.51 13.26 -4.49
C SER A 65 -7.10 12.84 -3.07
N LYS A 66 -6.86 13.82 -2.18
CA LYS A 66 -6.56 13.54 -0.76
C LYS A 66 -7.61 12.65 -0.08
N ALA A 67 -8.89 12.85 -0.42
CA ALA A 67 -10.00 12.05 0.10
C ALA A 67 -9.88 10.57 -0.32
N PHE A 68 -9.53 10.32 -1.58
CA PHE A 68 -9.34 8.96 -2.09
C PHE A 68 -8.12 8.28 -1.45
N ILE A 69 -6.99 8.99 -1.35
CA ILE A 69 -5.79 8.47 -0.68
C ILE A 69 -6.12 8.10 0.76
N LYS A 70 -6.81 8.98 1.49
CA LYS A 70 -7.24 8.71 2.86
C LYS A 70 -8.10 7.46 2.95
N GLN A 71 -9.08 7.30 2.06
CA GLN A 71 -9.94 6.11 2.02
C GLN A 71 -9.13 4.83 1.80
N VAL A 72 -8.16 4.85 0.87
CA VAL A 72 -7.27 3.70 0.62
C VAL A 72 -6.44 3.37 1.87
N ILE A 73 -5.85 4.38 2.51
CA ILE A 73 -5.06 4.22 3.74
C ILE A 73 -5.92 3.65 4.88
N ASP A 74 -7.12 4.21 5.10
CA ASP A 74 -8.05 3.74 6.13
C ASP A 74 -8.41 2.26 5.89
N THR A 75 -8.65 1.87 4.63
CA THR A 75 -8.95 0.48 4.26
C THR A 75 -7.77 -0.44 4.56
N ALA A 76 -6.55 -0.05 4.18
CA ALA A 76 -5.35 -0.84 4.45
C ALA A 76 -5.14 -1.05 5.96
N HIS A 77 -5.28 0.00 6.76
CA HIS A 77 -5.13 -0.06 8.22
C HIS A 77 -6.21 -0.93 8.90
N GLN A 78 -7.43 -0.99 8.36
CA GLN A 78 -8.47 -1.90 8.86
C GLN A 78 -8.11 -3.39 8.73
N HIS A 79 -7.16 -3.72 7.83
CA HIS A 79 -6.71 -5.09 7.58
C HIS A 79 -5.27 -5.37 8.05
N ASP A 80 -4.75 -4.55 8.98
CA ASP A 80 -3.37 -4.63 9.46
C ASP A 80 -2.34 -4.63 8.31
N VAL A 81 -2.57 -3.76 7.31
CA VAL A 81 -1.67 -3.54 6.17
C VAL A 81 -1.03 -2.17 6.33
N TYR A 82 0.29 -2.11 6.43
CA TYR A 82 1.01 -0.82 6.46
C TYR A 82 0.98 -0.18 5.06
N VAL A 83 1.13 1.14 4.99
CA VAL A 83 1.17 1.86 3.72
C VAL A 83 2.52 2.54 3.55
N SER A 84 3.11 2.43 2.35
CA SER A 84 4.33 3.12 1.97
C SER A 84 4.10 3.95 0.71
N THR A 85 4.74 5.11 0.63
CA THR A 85 4.79 5.96 -0.59
C THR A 85 5.86 5.50 -1.57
N GLY A 86 6.51 4.37 -1.28
CA GLY A 86 7.61 3.85 -2.08
C GLY A 86 8.79 4.80 -2.10
N ASP A 87 9.25 5.11 -3.31
CA ASP A 87 10.49 5.84 -3.55
C ASP A 87 10.21 7.36 -3.76
N TRP A 88 9.01 7.83 -3.37
CA TRP A 88 8.60 9.23 -3.55
C TRP A 88 9.45 10.23 -2.75
N ALA A 89 10.02 9.80 -1.63
CA ALA A 89 10.96 10.61 -0.86
C ALA A 89 12.17 11.06 -1.71
N GLU A 90 12.67 10.18 -2.59
CA GLU A 90 13.80 10.48 -3.48
C GLU A 90 13.44 11.56 -4.50
N HIS A 91 12.23 11.48 -5.05
CA HIS A 91 11.70 12.51 -5.94
C HIS A 91 11.63 13.87 -5.23
N MET A 92 11.15 13.91 -3.98
CA MET A 92 11.06 15.13 -3.19
C MET A 92 12.43 15.74 -2.90
N ILE A 93 13.43 14.93 -2.55
CA ILE A 93 14.80 15.39 -2.32
C ILE A 93 15.42 15.93 -3.61
N HIS A 94 15.21 15.24 -4.74
CA HIS A 94 15.74 15.66 -6.03
C HIS A 94 15.16 17.01 -6.49
N HIS A 95 13.85 17.24 -6.29
CA HIS A 95 13.19 18.46 -6.75
C HIS A 95 13.30 19.66 -5.80
N LYS A 96 13.28 19.43 -4.47
CA LYS A 96 13.27 20.50 -3.45
C LYS A 96 14.57 20.61 -2.65
N GLY A 97 15.56 19.76 -2.91
CA GLY A 97 16.81 19.72 -2.16
C GLY A 97 16.66 19.15 -0.74
N PRO A 98 17.66 19.35 0.15
CA PRO A 98 17.69 18.75 1.49
C PRO A 98 16.49 19.11 2.37
N SER A 99 15.87 20.29 2.18
CA SER A 99 14.65 20.69 2.89
C SER A 99 13.41 19.91 2.44
N GLY A 100 13.41 19.38 1.22
CA GLY A 100 12.28 18.63 0.66
C GLY A 100 11.90 17.38 1.43
N PHE A 101 12.87 16.74 2.09
CA PHE A 101 12.61 15.55 2.91
C PHE A 101 11.80 15.90 4.16
N LYS A 102 12.03 17.08 4.76
CA LYS A 102 11.28 17.52 5.95
C LYS A 102 9.80 17.73 5.63
N ASP A 103 9.50 18.45 4.55
CA ASP A 103 8.13 18.66 4.05
C ASP A 103 7.45 17.31 3.77
N TYR A 104 8.18 16.38 3.17
CA TYR A 104 7.68 15.05 2.83
C TYR A 104 7.30 14.26 4.09
N VAL A 105 8.17 14.24 5.11
CA VAL A 105 7.88 13.56 6.39
C VAL A 105 6.66 14.17 7.06
N GLU A 106 6.51 15.50 7.06
CA GLU A 106 5.35 16.18 7.67
C GLU A 106 4.02 15.79 7.01
N VAL A 107 4.03 15.47 5.71
CA VAL A 107 2.83 15.01 4.99
C VAL A 107 2.53 13.53 5.23
N CYS A 108 3.56 12.70 5.41
CA CYS A 108 3.43 11.25 5.54
C CYS A 108 3.26 10.74 6.97
N SER A 109 3.57 11.56 7.98
CA SER A 109 3.46 11.23 9.41
C SER A 109 2.03 11.42 9.91
#